data_AF-A0A7V6GNZ1-F1
#
_entry.id   AF-A0A7V6GNZ1-F1
#
_cell.length_a   1.000
_cell.length_b   1.000
_cell.length_c   1.000
_cell.angle_alpha   90.00
_cell.angle_beta   90.00
_cell.angle_gamma   90.00
#
_symmetry.space_group_name_H-M   'P 1'
#
loop_
_entity.id
_entity.type
_entity.pdbx_description
1 polymer ?
#
loop_
_entity_poly.entity_id
_entity_poly.type
_entity_poly.pdbx_seq_one_letter_code
_entity_poly.pdbx_strand_id
1 'polypeptide(L)'
;MVQAVSAANMSQGAATLNSNASQVTLANSTGPQINQQAIEVNLADSLVGVIDQQLLMLETFLQNVEIKHSDSNREGYEKMATYDSKDLLGADVNYVMHYNVTEHEVETEFKGLLVITVGKTVKELLIDGQVEIDPVDGEKELTVIHEANDIKVEVSSKLQKGEREFQYIVDPKVGQKLEFKLKIKNEKGKLVLELETKIGDAEVEMKLHMTNDEAAKKEILVELELEEFDVVIGTLESELEVLVTIENTTHTITTTYKFKGSFKFTAKVGGAVMESELDFSHVRFREKNIVNPEIAQIENIISSVYDTHKASFIRVENGVVLFDYNAIAAITLLNENGYDYDLTQVVPKQTVVEYLNTATISSEGDAFKLMLLAKAYGLEVPSSIITYTENLASVASFYSYPMALALITNFNNNQALLNTILADLPTVHTNEWFDSDTAAFILATSTNREYDKTNLYNVITTNKTKDGILGWDGKASSSSTAMALIAYTSNGKTLNLDESTTLTQGLIKFYDATAKGFKTNLDSTEIDIPFATPQAFAALALYLVHLRVNKTVNLYY
;
A
#
# COMPACT_ATOMS: atom_id res chain seq x y z
N MET A 1 25.74 10.06 16.02
CA MET A 1 25.94 8.61 16.23
C MET A 1 24.74 7.77 15.80
N VAL A 2 23.58 7.86 16.46
CA VAL A 2 22.39 7.06 16.07
C VAL A 2 21.93 7.34 14.62
N GLN A 3 21.91 8.61 14.22
CA GLN A 3 21.66 9.01 12.82
C GLN A 3 22.70 8.46 11.83
N ALA A 4 23.95 8.29 12.26
CA ALA A 4 25.02 7.76 11.42
C ALA A 4 24.97 6.23 11.29
N VAL A 5 24.57 5.51 12.34
CA VAL A 5 24.32 4.05 12.29
C VAL A 5 23.11 3.75 11.41
N SER A 6 22.07 4.59 11.45
CA SER A 6 20.95 4.51 10.51
C SER A 6 21.43 4.75 9.07
N ALA A 7 22.19 5.82 8.82
CA ALA A 7 22.76 6.12 7.50
C ALA A 7 23.68 5.02 6.94
N ALA A 8 24.44 4.35 7.80
CA ALA A 8 25.31 3.22 7.46
C ALA A 8 24.55 1.94 7.09
N ASN A 9 23.49 1.59 7.83
CA ASN A 9 22.64 0.46 7.48
C ASN A 9 21.88 0.73 6.16
N MET A 10 21.54 1.99 5.91
CA MET A 10 20.92 2.47 4.69
C MET A 10 21.88 2.42 3.48
N SER A 11 23.16 2.80 3.65
CA SER A 11 24.16 2.77 2.58
C SER A 11 24.62 1.35 2.21
N GLN A 12 24.63 0.40 3.17
CA GLN A 12 24.82 -1.02 2.84
C GLN A 12 23.73 -1.54 1.89
N GLY A 13 22.49 -1.08 2.05
CA GLY A 13 21.39 -1.34 1.11
C GLY A 13 21.68 -0.82 -0.30
N ALA A 14 22.13 0.44 -0.41
CA ALA A 14 22.55 1.07 -1.67
C ALA A 14 23.73 0.35 -2.34
N ALA A 15 24.71 -0.09 -1.56
CA ALA A 15 25.85 -0.88 -2.02
C ALA A 15 25.45 -2.28 -2.55
N THR A 16 24.47 -2.93 -1.89
CA THR A 16 23.89 -4.19 -2.38
C THR A 16 23.06 -4.04 -3.66
N LEU A 17 22.58 -2.82 -3.97
CA LEU A 17 21.82 -2.50 -5.18
C LEU A 17 22.74 -2.35 -6.40
N ASN A 18 23.95 -1.80 -6.23
CA ASN A 18 24.96 -1.75 -7.30
C ASN A 18 25.61 -3.11 -7.59
N SER A 19 25.71 -3.99 -6.59
CA SER A 19 26.20 -5.36 -6.79
C SER A 19 25.15 -6.33 -7.36
N ASN A 20 23.86 -5.94 -7.31
CA ASN A 20 22.73 -6.69 -7.88
C ASN A 20 21.99 -5.90 -8.97
N ALA A 21 22.72 -5.14 -9.81
CA ALA A 21 22.13 -4.68 -11.06
C ALA A 21 21.54 -5.92 -11.76
N SER A 22 20.22 -5.95 -11.91
CA SER A 22 19.48 -7.04 -12.56
C SER A 22 20.28 -7.47 -13.78
N GLN A 23 20.72 -8.73 -13.83
CA GLN A 23 21.41 -9.26 -14.99
C GLN A 23 20.51 -9.00 -16.19
N VAL A 24 20.88 -8.02 -17.03
CA VAL A 24 20.23 -7.81 -18.31
C VAL A 24 20.52 -9.08 -19.09
N THR A 25 19.54 -9.98 -19.08
CA THR A 25 19.63 -11.21 -19.86
C THR A 25 19.42 -10.77 -21.29
N LEU A 26 20.51 -10.40 -21.96
CA LEU A 26 20.55 -10.29 -23.41
C LEU A 26 20.19 -11.68 -23.92
N ALA A 27 18.91 -11.87 -24.26
CA ALA A 27 18.47 -13.09 -24.89
C ALA A 27 19.42 -13.34 -26.06
N ASN A 28 20.05 -14.51 -26.09
CA ASN A 28 20.86 -15.01 -27.19
C ASN A 28 19.98 -15.09 -28.45
N SER A 29 19.69 -13.94 -29.06
CA SER A 29 19.17 -13.84 -30.40
C SER A 29 20.38 -13.91 -31.31
N THR A 30 20.48 -15.03 -32.01
CA THR A 30 21.40 -15.18 -33.14
C THR A 30 21.03 -14.14 -34.21
N GLY A 31 21.60 -12.93 -34.14
CA GLY A 31 21.46 -11.85 -35.12
C GLY A 31 21.85 -10.45 -34.58
N PRO A 32 22.38 -9.52 -35.41
CA PRO A 32 23.05 -8.29 -34.95
C PRO A 32 22.10 -7.08 -34.81
N GLN A 33 20.95 -7.26 -34.16
CA GLN A 33 20.12 -6.11 -33.76
C GLN A 33 19.90 -6.14 -32.25
N ILE A 34 20.89 -5.58 -31.55
CA ILE A 34 20.72 -5.14 -30.17
C ILE A 34 19.61 -4.08 -30.20
N ASN A 35 18.45 -4.41 -29.63
CA ASN A 35 17.35 -3.46 -29.52
C ASN A 35 17.66 -2.47 -28.41
N GLN A 36 18.44 -1.44 -28.75
CA GLN A 36 18.91 -0.39 -27.86
C GLN A 36 17.76 0.20 -27.04
N GLN A 37 16.60 0.45 -27.66
CA GLN A 37 15.42 1.00 -26.99
C GLN A 37 14.86 0.07 -25.91
N ALA A 38 14.86 -1.25 -26.14
CA ALA A 38 14.41 -2.21 -25.12
C ALA A 38 15.38 -2.32 -23.94
N ILE A 39 16.68 -2.12 -24.19
CA ILE A 39 17.71 -2.09 -23.14
C ILE A 39 17.59 -0.81 -22.32
N GLU A 40 17.43 0.34 -22.98
CA GLU A 40 17.20 1.64 -22.33
C GLU A 40 15.96 1.61 -21.42
N VAL A 41 14.85 0.99 -21.88
CA VAL A 41 13.61 0.87 -21.10
C VAL A 41 13.81 0.00 -19.85
N ASN A 42 14.40 -1.19 -19.99
CA ASN A 42 14.61 -2.09 -18.86
C ASN A 42 15.60 -1.54 -17.82
N LEU A 43 16.64 -0.82 -18.27
CA LEU A 43 17.59 -0.14 -17.39
C LEU A 43 16.89 0.98 -16.61
N ALA A 44 16.08 1.78 -17.29
CA ALA A 44 15.36 2.88 -16.64
C ALA A 44 14.28 2.38 -15.67
N ASP A 45 13.51 1.33 -15.99
CA ASP A 45 12.55 0.71 -15.06
C ASP A 45 13.25 0.18 -13.79
N SER A 46 14.43 -0.42 -13.94
CA SER A 46 15.24 -0.87 -12.80
C SER A 46 15.72 0.30 -11.94
N LEU A 47 16.15 1.40 -12.57
CA LEU A 47 16.58 2.62 -11.89
C LEU A 47 15.44 3.33 -11.16
N VAL A 48 14.21 3.34 -11.70
CA VAL A 48 13.02 3.89 -11.02
C VAL A 48 12.80 3.20 -9.68
N GLY A 49 12.81 1.86 -9.65
CA GLY A 49 12.62 1.11 -8.41
C GLY A 49 13.70 1.39 -7.36
N VAL A 50 14.94 1.63 -7.79
CA VAL A 50 16.05 2.03 -6.91
C VAL A 50 15.84 3.43 -6.34
N ILE A 51 15.49 4.40 -7.20
CA ILE A 51 15.26 5.80 -6.79
C ILE A 51 14.12 5.88 -5.78
N ASP A 52 13.02 5.16 -5.99
CA ASP A 52 11.89 5.15 -5.06
C ASP A 52 12.25 4.58 -3.68
N GLN A 53 13.08 3.52 -3.63
CA GLN A 53 13.61 3.02 -2.37
C GLN A 53 14.48 4.06 -1.66
N GLN A 54 15.37 4.75 -2.39
CA GLN A 54 16.22 5.80 -1.82
C GLN A 54 15.40 7.01 -1.33
N LEU A 55 14.35 7.40 -2.06
CA LEU A 55 13.44 8.48 -1.64
C LEU A 55 12.69 8.13 -0.35
N LEU A 56 12.20 6.89 -0.23
CA LEU A 56 11.56 6.40 0.99
C LEU A 56 12.53 6.40 2.19
N MET A 57 13.79 6.03 1.94
CA MET A 57 14.87 6.08 2.95
C MET A 57 15.13 7.52 3.43
N LEU A 58 15.16 8.47 2.50
CA LEU A 58 15.36 9.88 2.81
C LEU A 58 14.17 10.50 3.53
N GLU A 59 12.94 10.15 3.15
CA GLU A 59 11.75 10.57 3.90
C GLU A 59 11.80 10.09 5.35
N THR A 60 12.32 8.87 5.58
CA THR A 60 12.54 8.32 6.93
C THR A 60 13.62 9.09 7.71
N PHE A 61 14.68 9.54 7.04
CA PHE A 61 15.73 10.37 7.64
C PHE A 61 15.27 11.81 7.95
N LEU A 62 14.39 12.35 7.10
CA LEU A 62 13.87 13.73 7.19
C LEU A 62 12.69 13.86 8.16
N GLN A 63 12.04 12.77 8.56
CA GLN A 63 11.05 12.79 9.65
C GLN A 63 11.75 13.20 10.95
N ASN A 64 11.20 14.23 11.62
CA ASN A 64 11.80 14.88 12.78
C ASN A 64 12.33 13.86 13.81
N VAL A 65 13.66 13.73 13.85
CA VAL A 65 14.37 12.91 14.82
C VAL A 65 14.37 13.63 16.16
N GLU A 66 13.42 13.27 17.02
CA GLU A 66 13.43 13.69 18.41
C GLU A 66 14.33 12.75 19.22
N ILE A 67 15.52 13.23 19.60
CA ILE A 67 16.38 12.53 20.54
C ILE A 67 16.02 13.01 21.94
N LYS A 68 15.56 12.08 22.78
CA LYS A 68 15.18 12.38 24.17
C LYS A 68 16.36 12.12 25.07
N HIS A 69 16.72 13.12 25.88
CA HIS A 69 17.79 13.01 26.87
C HIS A 69 17.20 12.88 28.28
N SER A 70 17.75 11.99 29.09
CA SER A 70 17.39 11.82 30.51
C SER A 70 18.57 11.29 31.33
N ASP A 71 18.37 11.19 32.64
CA ASP A 71 19.31 10.48 33.52
C ASP A 71 19.35 9.00 33.12
N SER A 72 20.55 8.42 33.13
CA SER A 72 20.72 7.01 32.79
C SER A 72 20.02 6.11 33.81
N ASN A 73 19.29 5.12 33.33
CA ASN A 73 18.74 4.04 34.15
C ASN A 73 19.69 2.83 34.30
N ARG A 74 20.94 2.95 33.80
CA ARG A 74 21.94 1.88 33.80
C ARG A 74 23.09 2.22 34.74
N GLU A 75 23.39 1.31 35.67
CA GLU A 75 24.49 1.45 36.63
C GLU A 75 25.83 1.66 35.89
N GLY A 76 26.63 2.63 36.37
CA GLY A 76 27.92 2.99 35.77
C GLY A 76 27.87 4.07 34.68
N TYR A 77 26.68 4.58 34.34
CA TYR A 77 26.50 5.66 33.36
C TYR A 77 25.65 6.80 33.95
N GLU A 78 25.98 8.05 33.62
CA GLU A 78 25.29 9.24 34.14
C GLU A 78 24.09 9.66 33.30
N LYS A 79 24.23 9.66 31.97
CA LYS A 79 23.21 10.17 31.05
C LYS A 79 22.74 9.07 30.11
N MET A 80 21.51 9.20 29.62
CA MET A 80 21.01 8.41 28.50
C MET A 80 20.34 9.26 27.42
N ALA A 81 20.45 8.80 26.18
CA ALA A 81 19.76 9.34 25.03
C ALA A 81 18.98 8.23 24.32
N THR A 82 17.71 8.47 24.00
CA THR A 82 16.84 7.51 23.32
C THR A 82 16.35 8.02 21.97
N TYR A 83 16.24 7.09 21.03
CA TYR A 83 15.71 7.32 19.69
C TYR A 83 14.95 6.09 19.18
N ASP A 84 13.74 6.31 18.70
CA ASP A 84 12.89 5.31 18.07
C ASP A 84 12.84 5.54 16.55
N SER A 85 12.90 4.47 15.78
CA SER A 85 12.82 4.51 14.31
C SER A 85 12.15 3.26 13.75
N LYS A 86 11.97 3.22 12.43
CA LYS A 86 11.63 2.02 11.69
C LYS A 86 12.78 1.62 10.78
N ASP A 87 13.04 0.33 10.66
CA ASP A 87 13.99 -0.18 9.66
C ASP A 87 13.39 -0.16 8.24
N LEU A 88 14.21 -0.53 7.25
CA LEU A 88 13.83 -0.58 5.83
C LEU A 88 12.68 -1.55 5.53
N LEU A 89 12.41 -2.50 6.45
CA LEU A 89 11.33 -3.48 6.35
C LEU A 89 10.10 -3.05 7.18
N GLY A 90 10.14 -1.86 7.77
CA GLY A 90 9.07 -1.27 8.57
C GLY A 90 8.99 -1.76 10.01
N ALA A 91 9.98 -2.51 10.51
CA ALA A 91 10.02 -2.97 11.89
C ALA A 91 10.52 -1.88 12.84
N ASP A 92 9.93 -1.81 14.04
CA ASP A 92 10.33 -0.82 15.05
C ASP A 92 11.72 -1.14 15.61
N VAL A 93 12.59 -0.13 15.63
CA VAL A 93 13.95 -0.18 16.17
C VAL A 93 14.13 0.91 17.22
N ASN A 94 14.54 0.50 18.42
CA ASN A 94 14.83 1.40 19.54
C ASN A 94 16.35 1.45 19.79
N TYR A 95 16.87 2.66 19.93
CA TYR A 95 18.27 2.94 20.23
C TYR A 95 18.36 3.65 21.58
N VAL A 96 19.19 3.13 22.50
CA VAL A 96 19.46 3.73 23.80
C VAL A 96 20.97 3.88 24.00
N MET A 97 21.47 5.10 24.10
CA MET A 97 22.88 5.37 24.42
C MET A 97 23.01 5.76 25.88
N HIS A 98 23.72 4.97 26.67
CA HIS A 98 24.13 5.32 28.04
C HIS A 98 25.56 5.88 27.99
N TYR A 99 25.85 7.01 28.64
CA TYR A 99 27.17 7.64 28.52
C TYR A 99 27.57 8.49 29.72
N ASN A 100 28.89 8.62 29.90
CA ASN A 100 29.57 9.53 30.82
C ASN A 100 30.27 10.61 30.01
N VAL A 101 30.39 11.82 30.56
CA VAL A 101 30.99 12.97 29.89
C VAL A 101 32.14 13.51 30.73
N THR A 102 33.26 13.80 30.08
CA THR A 102 34.41 14.49 30.67
C THR A 102 34.64 15.78 29.88
N GLU A 103 34.45 16.93 30.52
CA GLU A 103 34.61 18.24 29.89
C GLU A 103 36.05 18.78 30.06
N HIS A 104 36.65 19.24 28.96
CA HIS A 104 37.91 19.98 28.87
C HIS A 104 37.65 21.38 28.27
N GLU A 105 38.64 22.28 28.28
CA GLU A 105 38.44 23.71 27.89
C GLU A 105 37.90 23.91 26.46
N VAL A 106 38.24 23.03 25.53
CA VAL A 106 37.86 23.12 24.09
C VAL A 106 37.38 21.78 23.52
N GLU A 107 37.31 20.75 24.37
CA GLU A 107 37.04 19.36 23.99
C GLU A 107 36.16 18.71 25.04
N THR A 108 35.24 17.84 24.63
CA THR A 108 34.40 17.05 25.53
C THR A 108 34.49 15.60 25.13
N GLU A 109 35.11 14.78 25.97
CA GLU A 109 35.16 13.33 25.77
C GLU A 109 33.90 12.67 26.33
N PHE A 110 33.41 11.62 25.68
CA PHE A 110 32.38 10.76 26.24
C PHE A 110 32.70 9.28 26.03
N LYS A 111 32.35 8.49 27.04
CA LYS A 111 32.40 7.03 26.99
C LYS A 111 31.03 6.47 27.27
N GLY A 112 30.57 5.57 26.42
CA GLY A 112 29.20 5.10 26.45
C GLY A 112 28.99 3.67 25.98
N LEU A 113 27.74 3.25 26.08
CA LEU A 113 27.21 1.97 25.67
C LEU A 113 25.92 2.23 24.88
N LEU A 114 25.93 1.90 23.60
CA LEU A 114 24.73 1.92 22.76
C LEU A 114 24.06 0.54 22.79
N VAL A 115 22.78 0.53 23.14
CA VAL A 115 21.89 -0.62 23.10
C VAL A 115 20.95 -0.43 21.91
N ILE A 116 20.90 -1.42 21.02
CA ILE A 116 20.03 -1.45 19.84
C ILE A 116 19.05 -2.61 20.00
N THR A 117 17.75 -2.32 19.95
CA THR A 117 16.69 -3.31 20.09
C THR A 117 15.85 -3.38 18.82
N VAL A 118 15.80 -4.55 18.19
CA VAL A 118 14.95 -4.85 17.03
C VAL A 118 14.06 -6.04 17.38
N GLY A 119 12.77 -5.80 17.62
CA GLY A 119 11.85 -6.84 18.09
C GLY A 119 12.33 -7.50 19.40
N LYS A 120 12.80 -8.75 19.33
CA LYS A 120 13.35 -9.50 20.47
C LYS A 120 14.89 -9.52 20.53
N THR A 121 15.56 -8.99 19.51
CA THR A 121 17.01 -9.01 19.39
C THR A 121 17.59 -7.75 20.01
N VAL A 122 18.55 -7.91 20.92
CA VAL A 122 19.26 -6.80 21.59
C VAL A 122 20.75 -6.91 21.28
N LYS A 123 21.37 -5.80 20.87
CA LYS A 123 22.81 -5.69 20.62
C LYS A 123 23.38 -4.53 21.43
N GLU A 124 24.51 -4.76 22.10
CA GLU A 124 25.21 -3.75 22.89
C GLU A 124 26.57 -3.43 22.28
N LEU A 125 26.93 -2.15 22.23
CA LEU A 125 28.16 -1.64 21.62
C LEU A 125 28.82 -0.62 22.56
N LEU A 126 30.07 -0.86 22.95
CA LEU A 126 30.89 0.11 23.70
C LEU A 126 31.40 1.19 22.76
N ILE A 127 31.33 2.45 23.17
CA ILE A 127 31.60 3.58 22.30
C ILE A 127 32.42 4.63 23.04
N ASP A 128 33.50 5.06 22.41
CA ASP A 128 34.28 6.22 22.83
C ASP A 128 34.15 7.32 21.79
N GLY A 129 34.08 8.58 22.22
CA GLY A 129 34.04 9.71 21.29
C GLY A 129 34.47 11.01 21.93
N GLN A 130 34.73 11.99 21.07
CA GLN A 130 35.15 13.34 21.42
C GLN A 130 34.30 14.37 20.67
N VAL A 131 34.03 15.48 21.32
CA VAL A 131 33.41 16.66 20.71
C VAL A 131 34.40 17.81 20.83
N GLU A 132 34.88 18.31 19.70
CA GLU A 132 35.70 19.50 19.62
C GLU A 132 34.83 20.69 19.20
N ILE A 133 35.06 21.84 19.83
CA ILE A 133 34.39 23.09 19.49
C ILE A 133 35.44 24.09 19.04
N ASP A 134 35.42 24.49 17.77
CA ASP A 134 36.31 25.53 17.27
C ASP A 134 35.93 26.88 17.92
N PRO A 135 36.84 27.51 18.69
CA PRO A 135 36.54 28.75 19.40
C PRO A 135 36.42 29.98 18.49
N VAL A 136 36.80 29.88 17.20
CA VAL A 136 36.84 31.01 16.25
C VAL A 136 35.53 31.16 15.47
N ASP A 137 34.94 30.07 15.01
CA ASP A 137 33.73 30.09 14.18
C ASP A 137 32.55 29.29 14.75
N GLY A 138 32.73 28.66 15.92
CA GLY A 138 31.71 27.88 16.62
C GLY A 138 31.36 26.56 15.93
N GLU A 139 32.22 26.11 15.01
CA GLU A 139 32.11 24.79 14.40
C GLU A 139 32.16 23.71 15.50
N LYS A 140 31.27 22.73 15.38
CA LYS A 140 31.24 21.58 16.28
C LYS A 140 31.57 20.34 15.48
N GLU A 141 32.62 19.66 15.88
CA GLU A 141 33.03 18.39 15.32
C GLU A 141 32.85 17.31 16.38
N LEU A 142 32.04 16.30 16.07
CA LEU A 142 31.85 15.12 16.89
C LEU A 142 32.55 13.97 16.17
N THR A 143 33.51 13.33 16.81
CA THR A 143 34.16 12.11 16.31
C THR A 143 33.93 10.97 17.28
N VAL A 144 33.49 9.83 16.77
CA VAL A 144 33.17 8.64 17.55
C VAL A 144 33.88 7.46 16.94
N ILE A 145 34.67 6.74 17.74
CA ILE A 145 35.43 5.59 17.28
C ILE A 145 35.00 4.37 18.08
N HIS A 146 34.67 3.31 17.35
CA HIS A 146 34.38 2.00 17.91
C HIS A 146 35.28 0.97 17.25
N GLU A 147 36.04 0.23 18.04
CA GLU A 147 36.85 -0.87 17.53
C GLU A 147 36.44 -2.17 18.24
N ALA A 148 35.95 -3.14 17.48
CA ALA A 148 35.60 -4.46 18.00
C ALA A 148 35.79 -5.54 16.92
N ASN A 149 36.28 -6.71 17.35
CA ASN A 149 36.45 -7.89 16.49
C ASN A 149 37.19 -7.60 15.17
N ASP A 150 38.31 -6.88 15.23
CA ASP A 150 39.13 -6.49 14.06
C ASP A 150 38.40 -5.58 13.04
N ILE A 151 37.36 -4.86 13.47
CA ILE A 151 36.66 -3.85 12.67
C ILE A 151 36.71 -2.51 13.41
N LYS A 152 37.25 -1.48 12.75
CA LYS A 152 37.21 -0.09 13.23
C LYS A 152 36.05 0.62 12.55
N VAL A 153 35.16 1.22 13.34
CA VAL A 153 34.06 2.08 12.88
C VAL A 153 34.32 3.49 13.38
N GLU A 154 34.37 4.45 12.48
CA GLU A 154 34.57 5.86 12.79
C GLU A 154 33.38 6.66 12.28
N VAL A 155 32.83 7.51 13.14
CA VAL A 155 31.71 8.38 12.80
C VAL A 155 32.10 9.80 13.12
N SER A 156 32.16 10.67 12.12
CA SER A 156 32.31 12.10 12.32
C SER A 156 31.03 12.85 11.96
N SER A 157 30.78 13.96 12.65
CA SER A 157 29.74 14.92 12.30
C SER A 157 30.25 16.32 12.49
N LYS A 158 30.12 17.14 11.45
CA LYS A 158 30.54 18.53 11.43
C LYS A 158 29.33 19.42 11.16
N LEU A 159 29.19 20.50 11.92
CA LEU A 159 28.13 21.49 11.76
C LEU A 159 28.74 22.88 11.59
N GLN A 160 28.53 23.50 10.43
CA GLN A 160 29.06 24.83 10.14
C GLN A 160 28.04 25.66 9.33
N LYS A 161 27.67 26.85 9.82
CA LYS A 161 26.81 27.83 9.10
C LYS A 161 25.47 27.27 8.56
N GLY A 162 24.90 26.27 9.23
CA GLY A 162 23.64 25.64 8.81
C GLY A 162 23.82 24.49 7.81
N GLU A 163 25.04 24.19 7.39
CA GLU A 163 25.42 22.96 6.71
C GLU A 163 25.78 21.89 7.74
N ARG A 164 25.33 20.66 7.51
CA ARG A 164 25.66 19.51 8.35
C ARG A 164 26.31 18.43 7.50
N GLU A 165 27.49 18.01 7.89
CA GLU A 165 28.23 16.92 7.27
C GLU A 165 28.32 15.76 8.25
N PHE A 166 28.10 14.56 7.75
CA PHE A 166 28.27 13.31 8.47
C PHE A 166 29.23 12.44 7.67
N GLN A 167 30.21 11.85 8.33
CA GLN A 167 31.05 10.81 7.76
C GLN A 167 30.95 9.56 8.60
N TYR A 168 30.93 8.42 7.93
CA TYR A 168 30.89 7.11 8.54
C TYR A 168 31.86 6.20 7.79
N ILE A 169 32.83 5.65 8.51
CA ILE A 169 33.88 4.81 7.96
C ILE A 169 33.85 3.48 8.68
N VAL A 170 33.78 2.38 7.93
CA VAL A 170 34.00 1.02 8.44
C VAL A 170 35.26 0.48 7.80
N ASP A 171 36.25 0.22 8.62
CA ASP A 171 37.56 -0.27 8.22
C ASP A 171 37.80 -1.65 8.86
N PRO A 172 37.42 -2.74 8.16
CA PRO A 172 37.71 -4.10 8.60
C PRO A 172 39.17 -4.45 8.29
N LYS A 173 39.84 -5.14 9.22
CA LYS A 173 41.21 -5.67 9.03
C LYS A 173 41.34 -6.63 7.85
N VAL A 174 40.26 -7.31 7.49
CA VAL A 174 40.13 -8.19 6.33
C VAL A 174 38.81 -7.86 5.64
N GLY A 175 38.88 -7.30 4.43
CA GLY A 175 37.71 -6.85 3.67
C GLY A 175 37.99 -5.52 2.98
N GLN A 176 36.95 -4.91 2.40
CA GLN A 176 37.02 -3.57 1.81
C GLN A 176 36.61 -2.52 2.84
N LYS A 177 37.33 -1.40 2.84
CA LYS A 177 36.95 -0.20 3.60
C LYS A 177 35.67 0.38 2.99
N LEU A 178 34.71 0.69 3.84
CA LEU A 178 33.47 1.37 3.48
C LEU A 178 33.54 2.79 4.02
N GLU A 179 33.35 3.77 3.15
CA GLU A 179 33.23 5.18 3.54
C GLU A 179 31.89 5.70 3.06
N PHE A 180 31.20 6.42 3.92
CA PHE A 180 29.93 7.04 3.64
C PHE A 180 29.99 8.47 4.13
N LYS A 181 29.57 9.40 3.28
CA LYS A 181 29.55 10.82 3.59
C LYS A 181 28.20 11.40 3.17
N LEU A 182 27.54 12.09 4.09
CA LEU A 182 26.29 12.79 3.85
C LEU A 182 26.48 14.26 4.20
N LYS A 183 26.28 15.13 3.23
CA LYS A 183 26.28 16.58 3.41
C LYS A 183 24.89 17.15 3.16
N ILE A 184 24.42 17.95 4.11
CA ILE A 184 23.12 18.60 4.11
C ILE A 184 23.35 20.10 4.04
N LYS A 185 22.87 20.75 2.99
CA LYS A 185 22.97 22.20 2.80
C LYS A 185 21.61 22.81 2.52
N ASN A 186 21.47 24.08 2.87
CA ASN A 186 20.35 24.90 2.41
C ASN A 186 20.88 25.97 1.46
N GLU A 187 20.60 25.82 0.17
CA GLU A 187 21.04 26.75 -0.86
C GLU A 187 19.84 27.50 -1.42
N LYS A 188 19.78 28.81 -1.16
CA LYS A 188 18.72 29.70 -1.70
C LYS A 188 17.29 29.20 -1.43
N GLY A 189 17.05 28.56 -0.27
CA GLY A 189 15.75 28.02 0.11
C GLY A 189 15.47 26.58 -0.38
N LYS A 190 16.45 25.95 -1.02
CA LYS A 190 16.40 24.54 -1.46
C LYS A 190 17.19 23.68 -0.49
N LEU A 191 16.66 22.49 -0.18
CA LEU A 191 17.42 21.49 0.56
C LEU A 191 18.26 20.70 -0.43
N VAL A 192 19.58 20.72 -0.25
CA VAL A 192 20.54 19.95 -1.05
C VAL A 192 21.13 18.88 -0.15
N LEU A 193 21.06 17.63 -0.58
CA LEU A 193 21.67 16.48 0.08
C LEU A 193 22.71 15.91 -0.87
N GLU A 194 23.97 15.87 -0.46
CA GLU A 194 25.06 15.23 -1.21
C GLU A 194 25.45 13.97 -0.45
N LEU A 195 25.41 12.82 -1.13
CA LEU A 195 25.70 11.52 -0.57
C LEU A 195 26.84 10.89 -1.38
N GLU A 196 27.92 10.53 -0.72
CA GLU A 196 29.09 9.92 -1.33
C GLU A 196 29.35 8.61 -0.60
N THR A 197 29.50 7.52 -1.35
CA THR A 197 29.80 6.20 -0.81
C THR A 197 30.99 5.61 -1.53
N LYS A 198 32.00 5.19 -0.78
CA LYS A 198 33.21 4.55 -1.29
C LYS A 198 33.34 3.14 -0.74
N ILE A 199 33.62 2.17 -1.62
CA ILE A 199 33.80 0.76 -1.26
C ILE A 199 35.10 0.26 -1.91
N GLY A 200 36.16 0.15 -1.11
CA GLY A 200 37.49 -0.10 -1.65
C GLY A 200 37.94 1.04 -2.59
N ASP A 201 38.26 0.71 -3.84
CA ASP A 201 38.67 1.69 -4.86
C ASP A 201 37.48 2.30 -5.61
N ALA A 202 36.28 1.74 -5.47
CA ALA A 202 35.11 2.22 -6.20
C ALA A 202 34.38 3.34 -5.46
N GLU A 203 33.98 4.36 -6.20
CA GLU A 203 33.32 5.55 -5.69
C GLU A 203 31.97 5.74 -6.36
N VAL A 204 30.95 6.00 -5.53
CA VAL A 204 29.59 6.29 -5.93
C VAL A 204 29.23 7.65 -5.36
N GLU A 205 29.14 8.66 -6.21
CA GLU A 205 28.65 9.98 -5.82
C GLU A 205 27.18 10.10 -6.23
N MET A 206 26.33 10.51 -5.28
CA MET A 206 24.93 10.82 -5.49
C MET A 206 24.61 12.23 -4.97
N LYS A 207 24.26 13.16 -5.87
CA LYS A 207 23.77 14.48 -5.48
C LYS A 207 22.27 14.57 -5.62
N LEU A 208 21.58 15.02 -4.57
CA LEU A 208 20.14 15.17 -4.52
C LEU A 208 19.76 16.63 -4.28
N HIS A 209 19.10 17.24 -5.26
CA HIS A 209 18.56 18.59 -5.12
C HIS A 209 17.05 18.53 -4.95
N MET A 210 16.56 18.83 -3.75
CA MET A 210 15.12 18.93 -3.48
C MET A 210 14.66 20.37 -3.56
N THR A 211 13.80 20.67 -4.53
CA THR A 211 13.07 21.94 -4.59
C THR A 211 11.60 21.66 -4.24
N ASN A 212 11.12 22.32 -3.19
CA ASN A 212 9.71 22.29 -2.81
C ASN A 212 9.05 23.56 -3.37
N ASP A 213 8.51 23.47 -4.58
CA ASP A 213 7.85 24.60 -5.25
C ASP A 213 6.34 24.41 -5.13
N GLU A 214 5.77 25.06 -4.12
CA GLU A 214 4.36 24.96 -3.70
C GLU A 214 3.93 23.58 -3.15
N ALA A 215 2.84 23.55 -2.39
CA ALA A 215 2.40 22.36 -1.64
C ALA A 215 2.05 21.12 -2.50
N ALA A 216 2.03 21.24 -3.83
CA ALA A 216 1.55 20.23 -4.76
C ALA A 216 2.62 19.69 -5.73
N LYS A 217 3.82 20.30 -5.81
CA LYS A 217 4.85 19.88 -6.77
C LYS A 217 6.24 19.84 -6.11
N LYS A 218 6.88 18.67 -6.19
CA LYS A 218 8.27 18.49 -5.78
C LYS A 218 9.12 18.16 -6.99
N GLU A 219 10.25 18.85 -7.13
CA GLU A 219 11.27 18.51 -8.12
C GLU A 219 12.52 18.02 -7.41
N ILE A 220 12.99 16.86 -7.83
CA ILE A 220 14.15 16.18 -7.27
C ILE A 220 15.10 15.88 -8.42
N LEU A 221 16.29 16.46 -8.39
CA LEU A 221 17.37 16.10 -9.31
C LEU A 221 18.28 15.11 -8.58
N VAL A 222 18.48 13.93 -9.17
CA VAL A 222 19.45 12.92 -8.73
C VAL A 222 20.58 12.92 -9.76
N GLU A 223 21.80 13.21 -9.34
CA GLU A 223 23.01 13.03 -10.14
C GLU A 223 23.74 11.81 -9.58
N LEU A 224 24.02 10.81 -10.40
CA LEU A 224 24.72 9.59 -10.03
C LEU A 224 26.00 9.48 -10.87
N GLU A 225 27.14 9.41 -10.19
CA GLU A 225 28.44 9.18 -10.81
C GLU A 225 29.05 7.89 -10.23
N LEU A 226 29.42 6.97 -11.11
CA LEU A 226 30.12 5.73 -10.77
C LEU A 226 31.52 5.79 -11.38
N GLU A 227 32.53 6.00 -10.54
CA GLU A 227 33.92 5.92 -10.95
C GLU A 227 34.35 4.44 -10.96
N GLU A 228 34.61 3.92 -12.17
CA GLU A 228 35.25 2.64 -12.53
C GLU A 228 35.08 1.49 -11.49
N PHE A 229 34.00 0.72 -11.60
CA PHE A 229 33.69 -0.40 -10.70
C PHE A 229 33.96 -1.77 -11.36
N ASP A 230 34.75 -2.63 -10.69
CA ASP A 230 35.00 -4.02 -11.11
C ASP A 230 33.75 -4.90 -10.89
N VAL A 231 33.13 -5.34 -11.99
CA VAL A 231 32.08 -6.37 -11.99
C VAL A 231 32.66 -7.73 -12.41
N VAL A 232 31.90 -8.81 -12.17
CA VAL A 232 32.32 -10.23 -12.36
C VAL A 232 33.00 -10.52 -13.72
N ILE A 233 32.77 -9.70 -14.74
CA ILE A 233 33.28 -9.87 -16.11
C ILE A 233 33.91 -8.61 -16.74
N GLY A 234 34.16 -7.53 -15.99
CA GLY A 234 34.65 -6.26 -16.56
C GLY A 234 34.69 -5.07 -15.60
N THR A 235 34.90 -3.85 -16.13
CA THR A 235 34.75 -2.57 -15.43
C THR A 235 33.54 -1.80 -15.94
N LEU A 236 32.87 -1.05 -15.05
CA LEU A 236 31.70 -0.23 -15.35
C LEU A 236 31.94 1.23 -14.92
N GLU A 237 31.64 2.18 -15.81
CA GLU A 237 31.64 3.62 -15.55
C GLU A 237 30.26 4.20 -15.94
N SER A 238 29.74 5.16 -15.17
CA SER A 238 28.50 5.84 -15.56
C SER A 238 28.40 7.26 -15.03
N GLU A 239 27.83 8.14 -15.84
CA GLU A 239 27.41 9.49 -15.46
C GLU A 239 25.93 9.63 -15.80
N LEU A 240 25.06 9.76 -14.79
CA LEU A 240 23.62 9.77 -14.96
C LEU A 240 22.96 10.93 -14.19
N GLU A 241 22.23 11.76 -14.92
CA GLU A 241 21.31 12.76 -14.38
C GLU A 241 19.86 12.25 -14.49
N VAL A 242 19.13 12.25 -13.37
CA VAL A 242 17.72 11.90 -13.32
C VAL A 242 16.92 13.03 -12.69
N LEU A 243 16.05 13.67 -13.48
CA LEU A 243 15.07 14.61 -12.97
C LEU A 243 13.77 13.88 -12.65
N VAL A 244 13.41 13.85 -11.37
CA VAL A 244 12.15 13.33 -10.85
C VAL A 244 11.22 14.50 -10.56
N THR A 245 10.03 14.47 -11.14
CA THR A 245 8.95 15.42 -10.85
C THR A 245 7.81 14.67 -10.20
N ILE A 246 7.49 15.02 -8.95
CA ILE A 246 6.37 14.46 -8.20
C ILE A 246 5.28 15.51 -8.16
N GLU A 247 4.16 15.23 -8.83
CA GLU A 247 2.96 16.05 -8.83
C GLU A 247 1.90 15.37 -7.96
N ASN A 248 1.57 16.03 -6.85
CA ASN A 248 0.57 15.55 -5.91
C ASN A 248 -0.77 16.25 -6.18
N THR A 249 -1.77 15.45 -6.52
CA THR A 249 -3.17 15.90 -6.61
C THR A 249 -3.97 15.19 -5.52
N THR A 250 -5.17 15.68 -5.22
CA THR A 250 -6.07 15.11 -4.19
C THR A 250 -6.31 13.60 -4.31
N HIS A 251 -6.11 13.00 -5.50
CA HIS A 251 -6.44 11.60 -5.76
C HIS A 251 -5.32 10.78 -6.41
N THR A 252 -4.25 11.42 -6.89
CA THR A 252 -3.18 10.75 -7.64
C THR A 252 -1.83 11.41 -7.40
N ILE A 253 -0.79 10.59 -7.18
CA ILE A 253 0.60 11.03 -7.29
C ILE A 253 1.04 10.65 -8.70
N THR A 254 1.40 11.65 -9.48
CA THR A 254 2.11 11.41 -10.74
C THR A 254 3.60 11.61 -10.49
N THR A 255 4.38 10.55 -10.66
CA THR A 255 5.84 10.64 -10.68
C THR A 255 6.31 10.59 -12.12
N THR A 256 7.07 11.60 -12.54
CA THR A 256 7.70 11.64 -13.86
C THR A 256 9.20 11.56 -13.69
N TYR A 257 9.83 10.57 -14.32
CA TYR A 257 11.28 10.43 -14.37
C TYR A 257 11.77 10.87 -15.74
N LYS A 258 12.84 11.66 -15.79
CA LYS A 258 13.54 12.02 -17.02
C LYS A 258 15.02 11.69 -16.84
N PHE A 259 15.51 10.78 -17.68
CA PHE A 259 16.89 10.30 -17.65
C PHE A 259 17.73 11.00 -18.72
N LYS A 260 18.96 11.37 -18.37
CA LYS A 260 19.99 11.90 -19.27
C LYS A 260 21.37 11.44 -18.77
N GLY A 261 22.20 10.87 -19.63
CA GLY A 261 23.54 10.42 -19.22
C GLY A 261 24.11 9.36 -20.15
N SER A 262 25.24 8.78 -19.75
CA SER A 262 25.91 7.71 -20.48
C SER A 262 26.35 6.59 -19.54
N PHE A 263 26.35 5.38 -20.06
CA PHE A 263 26.90 4.19 -19.41
C PHE A 263 27.98 3.60 -20.29
N LYS A 264 29.17 3.39 -19.73
CA LYS A 264 30.26 2.72 -20.41
C LYS A 264 30.61 1.43 -19.69
N PHE A 265 30.57 0.34 -20.44
CA PHE A 265 30.89 -0.99 -19.94
C PHE A 265 32.06 -1.58 -20.71
N THR A 266 33.07 -2.03 -19.98
CA THR A 266 34.29 -2.62 -20.54
C THR A 266 34.44 -4.05 -20.03
N ALA A 267 34.15 -5.05 -20.89
CA ALA A 267 34.32 -6.46 -20.55
C ALA A 267 35.67 -7.02 -21.02
N LYS A 268 36.25 -7.93 -20.24
CA LYS A 268 37.38 -8.78 -20.67
C LYS A 268 36.92 -10.22 -20.82
N VAL A 269 36.68 -10.64 -22.06
CA VAL A 269 36.26 -12.02 -22.37
C VAL A 269 37.36 -12.72 -23.18
N GLY A 270 37.96 -13.76 -22.60
CA GLY A 270 38.95 -14.59 -23.29
C GLY A 270 40.25 -13.87 -23.70
N GLY A 271 40.59 -12.75 -23.05
CA GLY A 271 41.76 -11.92 -23.36
C GLY A 271 41.49 -10.79 -24.37
N ALA A 272 40.29 -10.70 -24.93
CA ALA A 272 39.84 -9.55 -25.73
C ALA A 272 39.08 -8.55 -24.84
N VAL A 273 39.33 -7.25 -25.04
CA VAL A 273 38.57 -6.16 -24.41
C VAL A 273 37.43 -5.77 -25.34
N MET A 274 36.21 -5.79 -24.82
CA MET A 274 35.02 -5.26 -25.50
C MET A 274 34.53 -4.05 -24.73
N GLU A 275 34.44 -2.91 -25.41
CA GLU A 275 33.86 -1.68 -24.87
C GLU A 275 32.47 -1.49 -25.49
N SER A 276 31.52 -1.06 -24.67
CA SER A 276 30.17 -0.69 -25.09
C SER A 276 29.74 0.56 -24.35
N GLU A 277 29.27 1.55 -25.10
CA GLU A 277 28.79 2.82 -24.58
C GLU A 277 27.31 2.97 -24.96
N LEU A 278 26.49 3.36 -23.99
CA LEU A 278 25.06 3.55 -24.11
C LEU A 278 24.73 4.98 -23.68
N ASP A 279 24.28 5.79 -24.62
CA ASP A 279 23.83 7.16 -24.37
C ASP A 279 22.31 7.19 -24.15
N PHE A 280 21.88 7.69 -22.98
CA PHE A 280 20.48 7.92 -22.66
C PHE A 280 20.08 9.33 -23.10
N SER A 281 19.49 9.46 -24.30
CA SER A 281 18.94 10.72 -24.77
C SER A 281 17.43 10.83 -24.47
N HIS A 282 17.08 11.39 -23.31
CA HIS A 282 15.72 11.81 -22.94
C HIS A 282 14.67 10.69 -22.87
N VAL A 283 14.93 9.64 -22.07
CA VAL A 283 13.90 8.65 -21.76
C VAL A 283 12.99 9.20 -20.65
N ARG A 284 11.67 9.20 -20.88
CA ARG A 284 10.66 9.72 -19.95
C ARG A 284 9.72 8.62 -19.49
N PHE A 285 9.66 8.40 -18.19
CA PHE A 285 8.73 7.49 -17.55
C PHE A 285 7.71 8.28 -16.76
N ARG A 286 6.46 7.83 -16.79
CA ARG A 286 5.38 8.42 -16.02
C ARG A 286 4.67 7.31 -15.27
N GLU A 287 4.83 7.33 -13.96
CA GLU A 287 4.14 6.43 -13.05
C GLU A 287 3.00 7.19 -12.37
N LYS A 288 1.87 6.50 -12.21
CA LYS A 288 0.66 7.08 -11.61
C LYS A 288 0.26 6.21 -10.43
N ASN A 289 0.67 6.62 -9.25
CA ASN A 289 0.42 5.91 -8.01
C ASN A 289 -0.81 6.47 -7.28
N ILE A 290 -1.63 5.56 -6.76
CA ILE A 290 -2.89 5.88 -6.06
C ILE A 290 -2.56 6.08 -4.58
N VAL A 291 -2.91 7.26 -4.06
CA VAL A 291 -2.29 7.87 -2.86
C VAL A 291 -2.86 7.38 -1.52
N ASN A 292 -3.92 6.57 -1.51
CA ASN A 292 -4.64 6.25 -0.27
C ASN A 292 -4.26 4.85 0.25
N PRO A 293 -3.54 4.72 1.39
CA PRO A 293 -3.19 3.42 1.99
C PRO A 293 -4.40 2.54 2.28
N GLU A 294 -5.55 3.15 2.58
CA GLU A 294 -6.82 2.43 2.75
C GLU A 294 -7.28 1.81 1.42
N ILE A 295 -7.19 2.54 0.32
CA ILE A 295 -7.49 2.01 -1.03
C ILE A 295 -6.57 0.84 -1.35
N ALA A 296 -5.27 0.99 -1.13
CA ALA A 296 -4.30 -0.08 -1.38
C ALA A 296 -4.55 -1.33 -0.50
N GLN A 297 -4.86 -1.13 0.78
CA GLN A 297 -5.23 -2.23 1.68
C GLN A 297 -6.47 -2.97 1.18
N ILE A 298 -7.52 -2.23 0.80
CA ILE A 298 -8.77 -2.81 0.31
C ILE A 298 -8.54 -3.55 -1.01
N GLU A 299 -7.79 -2.98 -1.96
CA GLU A 299 -7.45 -3.63 -3.23
C GLU A 299 -6.69 -4.95 -3.03
N ASN A 300 -5.74 -4.96 -2.10
CA ASN A 300 -4.98 -6.16 -1.75
C ASN A 300 -5.89 -7.25 -1.17
N ILE A 301 -6.83 -6.88 -0.29
CA ILE A 301 -7.82 -7.81 0.27
C ILE A 301 -8.74 -8.36 -0.83
N ILE A 302 -9.32 -7.49 -1.66
CA ILE A 302 -10.23 -7.87 -2.75
C ILE A 302 -9.53 -8.82 -3.71
N SER A 303 -8.33 -8.48 -4.17
CA SER A 303 -7.57 -9.32 -5.11
C SER A 303 -7.23 -10.67 -4.49
N SER A 304 -6.76 -10.69 -3.23
CA SER A 304 -6.44 -11.93 -2.52
C SER A 304 -7.66 -12.84 -2.36
N VAL A 305 -8.81 -12.28 -1.99
CA VAL A 305 -10.07 -13.02 -1.81
C VAL A 305 -10.54 -13.55 -3.16
N TYR A 306 -10.54 -12.73 -4.21
CA TYR A 306 -10.95 -13.15 -5.55
C TYR A 306 -10.08 -14.29 -6.08
N ASP A 307 -8.76 -14.13 -6.07
CA ASP A 307 -7.84 -15.12 -6.64
C ASP A 307 -7.94 -16.47 -5.91
N THR A 308 -8.19 -16.44 -4.61
CA THR A 308 -8.31 -17.65 -3.78
C THR A 308 -9.69 -18.30 -3.92
N HIS A 309 -10.77 -17.51 -3.92
CA HIS A 309 -12.15 -18.01 -3.71
C HIS A 309 -13.10 -17.81 -4.90
N LYS A 310 -12.64 -17.33 -6.07
CA LYS A 310 -13.50 -17.12 -7.26
C LYS A 310 -14.29 -18.35 -7.69
N ALA A 311 -13.75 -19.56 -7.51
CA ALA A 311 -14.44 -20.82 -7.79
C ALA A 311 -15.58 -21.14 -6.80
N SER A 312 -15.55 -20.53 -5.60
CA SER A 312 -16.63 -20.62 -4.62
C SER A 312 -17.75 -19.61 -4.91
N PHE A 313 -17.41 -18.46 -5.53
CA PHE A 313 -18.36 -17.42 -5.91
C PHE A 313 -19.26 -17.81 -7.08
N ILE A 314 -18.74 -18.61 -8.01
CA ILE A 314 -19.52 -19.17 -9.12
C ILE A 314 -18.94 -20.51 -9.55
N ARG A 315 -19.80 -21.50 -9.77
CA ARG A 315 -19.41 -22.83 -10.26
C ARG A 315 -20.57 -23.52 -10.96
N VAL A 316 -20.25 -24.60 -11.67
CA VAL A 316 -21.24 -25.50 -12.26
C VAL A 316 -21.33 -26.77 -11.43
N GLU A 317 -22.53 -27.12 -10.99
CA GLU A 317 -22.81 -28.32 -10.23
C GLU A 317 -24.06 -29.00 -10.81
N ASN A 318 -23.95 -30.24 -11.27
CA ASN A 318 -25.04 -30.99 -11.90
C ASN A 318 -25.76 -30.23 -13.04
N GLY A 319 -25.03 -29.45 -13.84
CA GLY A 319 -25.58 -28.65 -14.94
C GLY A 319 -26.28 -27.36 -14.51
N VAL A 320 -26.27 -27.03 -13.22
CA VAL A 320 -26.81 -25.78 -12.66
C VAL A 320 -25.64 -24.84 -12.35
N VAL A 321 -25.78 -23.57 -12.71
CA VAL A 321 -24.82 -22.53 -12.31
C VAL A 321 -25.18 -22.06 -10.90
N LEU A 322 -24.35 -22.41 -9.92
CA LEU A 322 -24.47 -21.98 -8.54
C LEU A 322 -23.56 -20.77 -8.32
N PHE A 323 -24.09 -19.71 -7.72
CA PHE A 323 -23.33 -18.48 -7.51
C PHE A 323 -23.81 -17.68 -6.29
N ASP A 324 -22.92 -16.88 -5.73
CA ASP A 324 -23.23 -15.87 -4.73
C ASP A 324 -23.51 -14.52 -5.41
N TYR A 325 -24.70 -13.96 -5.17
CA TYR A 325 -25.13 -12.73 -5.85
C TYR A 325 -24.40 -11.48 -5.37
N ASN A 326 -23.89 -11.44 -4.13
CA ASN A 326 -23.11 -10.30 -3.64
C ASN A 326 -21.75 -10.27 -4.34
N ALA A 327 -21.08 -11.42 -4.42
CA ALA A 327 -19.80 -11.53 -5.12
C ALA A 327 -19.94 -11.20 -6.62
N ILE A 328 -20.98 -11.72 -7.27
CA ILE A 328 -21.22 -11.44 -8.70
C ILE A 328 -21.53 -9.96 -8.96
N ALA A 329 -22.35 -9.34 -8.12
CA ALA A 329 -22.64 -7.91 -8.23
C ALA A 329 -21.39 -7.05 -8.00
N ALA A 330 -20.54 -7.43 -7.04
CA ALA A 330 -19.29 -6.76 -6.75
C ALA A 330 -18.26 -6.86 -7.89
N ILE A 331 -18.11 -8.04 -8.48
CA ILE A 331 -17.23 -8.25 -9.65
C ILE A 331 -17.71 -7.42 -10.83
N THR A 332 -19.02 -7.38 -11.06
CA THR A 332 -19.62 -6.54 -12.12
C THR A 332 -19.27 -5.07 -11.89
N LEU A 333 -19.49 -4.56 -10.68
CA LEU A 333 -19.18 -3.19 -10.31
C LEU A 333 -17.68 -2.87 -10.47
N LEU A 334 -16.79 -3.76 -10.05
CA LEU A 334 -15.34 -3.60 -10.22
C LEU A 334 -14.97 -3.56 -11.70
N ASN A 335 -15.47 -4.47 -12.52
CA ASN A 335 -15.16 -4.50 -13.95
C ASN A 335 -15.67 -3.25 -14.69
N GLU A 336 -16.86 -2.73 -14.34
CA GLU A 336 -17.38 -1.46 -14.85
C GLU A 336 -16.48 -0.25 -14.48
N ASN A 337 -15.64 -0.39 -13.46
CA ASN A 337 -14.72 0.63 -12.97
C ASN A 337 -13.25 0.31 -13.28
N GLY A 338 -12.99 -0.55 -14.27
CA GLY A 338 -11.66 -0.75 -14.86
C GLY A 338 -10.79 -1.82 -14.20
N TYR A 339 -11.36 -2.66 -13.33
CA TYR A 339 -10.70 -3.88 -12.87
C TYR A 339 -10.91 -5.02 -13.89
N ASP A 340 -10.05 -6.04 -13.88
CA ASP A 340 -10.07 -7.15 -14.85
C ASP A 340 -10.31 -8.50 -14.16
N TYR A 341 -11.47 -8.65 -13.52
CA TYR A 341 -11.88 -9.89 -12.88
C TYR A 341 -12.73 -10.74 -13.84
N ASP A 342 -12.07 -11.61 -14.58
CA ASP A 342 -12.69 -12.43 -15.63
C ASP A 342 -13.37 -13.70 -15.09
N LEU A 343 -14.70 -13.63 -14.90
CA LEU A 343 -15.53 -14.77 -14.52
C LEU A 343 -15.55 -15.90 -15.56
N THR A 344 -15.25 -15.62 -16.82
CA THR A 344 -15.30 -16.61 -17.90
C THR A 344 -14.22 -17.68 -17.77
N GLN A 345 -13.16 -17.39 -16.99
CA GLN A 345 -12.14 -18.37 -16.61
C GLN A 345 -12.65 -19.42 -15.62
N VAL A 346 -13.75 -19.14 -14.90
CA VAL A 346 -14.35 -20.04 -13.90
C VAL A 346 -15.56 -20.75 -14.49
N VAL A 347 -16.49 -20.01 -15.09
CA VAL A 347 -17.65 -20.57 -15.78
C VAL A 347 -17.74 -19.94 -17.18
N PRO A 348 -17.63 -20.74 -18.26
CA PRO A 348 -17.67 -20.19 -19.61
C PRO A 348 -18.98 -19.45 -19.91
N LYS A 349 -18.89 -18.34 -20.65
CA LYS A 349 -20.05 -17.52 -21.04
C LYS A 349 -21.17 -18.34 -21.68
N GLN A 350 -20.83 -19.33 -22.52
CA GLN A 350 -21.80 -20.21 -23.17
C GLN A 350 -22.62 -21.03 -22.18
N THR A 351 -22.01 -21.53 -21.10
CA THR A 351 -22.70 -22.27 -20.04
C THR A 351 -23.70 -21.37 -19.31
N VAL A 352 -23.36 -20.10 -19.09
CA VAL A 352 -24.28 -19.13 -18.49
C VAL A 352 -25.46 -18.83 -19.42
N VAL A 353 -25.24 -18.70 -20.73
CA VAL A 353 -26.31 -18.52 -21.72
C VAL A 353 -27.29 -19.71 -21.68
N GLU A 354 -26.78 -20.94 -21.67
CA GLU A 354 -27.61 -22.15 -21.60
C GLU A 354 -28.42 -22.23 -20.29
N TYR A 355 -27.79 -21.89 -19.17
CA TYR A 355 -28.45 -21.84 -17.88
C TYR A 355 -29.55 -20.77 -17.84
N LEU A 356 -29.29 -19.54 -18.28
CA LEU A 356 -30.28 -18.46 -18.30
C LEU A 356 -31.50 -18.80 -19.16
N ASN A 357 -31.32 -19.56 -20.26
CA ASN A 357 -32.41 -19.98 -21.13
C ASN A 357 -33.29 -21.10 -20.55
N THR A 358 -32.79 -21.84 -19.56
CA THR A 358 -33.47 -23.01 -18.97
C THR A 358 -33.87 -22.82 -17.51
N ALA A 359 -33.35 -21.77 -16.86
CA ALA A 359 -33.65 -21.45 -15.48
C ALA A 359 -35.14 -21.17 -15.26
N THR A 360 -35.69 -21.76 -14.20
CA THR A 360 -37.07 -21.51 -13.77
C THR A 360 -37.08 -20.36 -12.77
N ILE A 361 -38.01 -19.41 -12.96
CA ILE A 361 -38.20 -18.27 -12.05
C ILE A 361 -39.38 -18.60 -11.15
N SER A 362 -39.11 -18.91 -9.87
CA SER A 362 -40.14 -19.28 -8.89
C SER A 362 -40.33 -18.24 -7.78
N SER A 363 -39.40 -17.29 -7.66
CA SER A 363 -39.39 -16.27 -6.62
C SER A 363 -38.72 -14.98 -7.11
N GLU A 364 -38.91 -13.89 -6.36
CA GLU A 364 -38.20 -12.62 -6.54
C GLU A 364 -36.68 -12.81 -6.41
N GLY A 365 -36.27 -13.74 -5.54
CA GLY A 365 -34.87 -14.12 -5.37
C GLY A 365 -34.26 -14.74 -6.63
N ASP A 366 -34.98 -15.64 -7.32
CA ASP A 366 -34.51 -16.25 -8.56
C ASP A 366 -34.38 -15.20 -9.67
N ALA A 367 -35.43 -14.39 -9.86
CA ALA A 367 -35.43 -13.31 -10.85
C ALA A 367 -34.26 -12.33 -10.63
N PHE A 368 -34.06 -11.91 -9.38
CA PHE A 368 -32.98 -11.00 -8.99
C PHE A 368 -31.60 -11.60 -9.24
N LYS A 369 -31.36 -12.84 -8.81
CA LYS A 369 -30.09 -13.55 -9.03
C LYS A 369 -29.76 -13.70 -10.51
N LEU A 370 -30.73 -14.13 -11.33
CA LEU A 370 -30.53 -14.32 -12.76
C LEU A 370 -30.29 -12.99 -13.49
N MET A 371 -30.95 -11.90 -13.07
CA MET A 371 -30.67 -10.55 -13.59
C MET A 371 -29.21 -10.14 -13.35
N LEU A 372 -28.71 -10.31 -12.12
CA LEU A 372 -27.31 -10.00 -11.80
C LEU A 372 -26.33 -10.87 -12.59
N LEU A 373 -26.62 -12.17 -12.74
CA LEU A 373 -25.79 -13.08 -13.53
C LEU A 373 -25.73 -12.66 -15.01
N ALA A 374 -26.86 -12.30 -15.61
CA ALA A 374 -26.90 -11.82 -17.00
C ALA A 374 -26.05 -10.55 -17.16
N LYS A 375 -26.21 -9.57 -16.27
CA LYS A 375 -25.40 -8.33 -16.26
C LYS A 375 -23.91 -8.63 -16.15
N ALA A 376 -23.50 -9.50 -15.23
CA ALA A 376 -22.10 -9.83 -14.99
C ALA A 376 -21.37 -10.41 -16.21
N TYR A 377 -22.10 -11.08 -17.11
CA TYR A 377 -21.56 -11.64 -18.36
C TYR A 377 -21.77 -10.74 -19.59
N GLY A 378 -22.30 -9.53 -19.39
CA GLY A 378 -22.68 -8.62 -20.47
C GLY A 378 -23.68 -9.26 -21.43
N LEU A 379 -24.66 -9.98 -20.87
CA LEU A 379 -25.74 -10.63 -21.61
C LEU A 379 -27.02 -9.80 -21.49
N GLU A 380 -27.87 -9.90 -22.51
CA GLU A 380 -29.22 -9.36 -22.44
C GLU A 380 -30.01 -10.11 -21.36
N VAL A 381 -30.73 -9.37 -20.51
CA VAL A 381 -31.54 -9.97 -19.45
C VAL A 381 -32.73 -10.71 -20.10
N PRO A 382 -32.95 -12.00 -19.79
CA PRO A 382 -34.07 -12.76 -20.34
C PRO A 382 -35.43 -12.07 -20.13
N SER A 383 -36.25 -12.02 -21.19
CA SER A 383 -37.58 -11.40 -21.13
C SER A 383 -38.50 -12.04 -20.09
N SER A 384 -38.30 -13.31 -19.76
CA SER A 384 -39.00 -14.01 -18.67
C SER A 384 -38.83 -13.33 -17.31
N ILE A 385 -37.66 -12.75 -17.03
CA ILE A 385 -37.39 -12.00 -15.79
C ILE A 385 -38.16 -10.68 -15.79
N ILE A 386 -38.14 -9.96 -16.92
CA ILE A 386 -38.85 -8.69 -17.08
C ILE A 386 -40.37 -8.89 -16.90
N THR A 387 -40.93 -9.90 -17.59
CA THR A 387 -42.34 -10.28 -17.50
C THR A 387 -42.71 -10.76 -16.10
N TYR A 388 -41.83 -11.47 -15.40
CA TYR A 388 -42.06 -11.84 -14.00
C TYR A 388 -42.22 -10.59 -13.13
N THR A 389 -41.29 -9.63 -13.21
CA THR A 389 -41.34 -8.39 -12.41
C THR A 389 -42.57 -7.54 -12.70
N GLU A 390 -42.97 -7.42 -13.98
CA GLU A 390 -44.16 -6.66 -14.39
C GLU A 390 -45.45 -7.24 -13.78
N ASN A 391 -45.53 -8.57 -13.64
CA ASN A 391 -46.72 -9.27 -13.15
C ASN A 391 -46.73 -9.53 -11.64
N LEU A 392 -45.72 -9.09 -10.89
CA LEU A 392 -45.71 -9.20 -9.42
C LEU A 392 -46.82 -8.32 -8.82
N ALA A 393 -47.85 -8.96 -8.25
CA ALA A 393 -48.94 -8.25 -7.57
C ALA A 393 -48.60 -7.89 -6.11
N SER A 394 -47.76 -8.70 -5.48
CA SER A 394 -47.31 -8.59 -4.09
C SER A 394 -45.98 -9.29 -3.93
N VAL A 395 -45.27 -8.99 -2.86
CA VAL A 395 -44.05 -9.68 -2.45
C VAL A 395 -44.35 -10.73 -1.39
N ALA A 396 -43.65 -11.86 -1.43
CA ALA A 396 -43.92 -13.00 -0.54
C ALA A 396 -43.67 -12.71 0.96
N SER A 397 -42.68 -11.86 1.26
CA SER A 397 -42.29 -11.47 2.61
C SER A 397 -41.52 -10.16 2.61
N PHE A 398 -41.39 -9.50 3.76
CA PHE A 398 -40.53 -8.33 3.91
C PHE A 398 -39.05 -8.61 3.58
N TYR A 399 -38.60 -9.86 3.73
CA TYR A 399 -37.26 -10.29 3.29
C TYR A 399 -37.06 -10.18 1.77
N SER A 400 -38.15 -10.18 0.99
CA SER A 400 -38.11 -10.08 -0.48
C SER A 400 -38.21 -8.65 -0.98
N TYR A 401 -38.46 -7.67 -0.08
CA TYR A 401 -38.55 -6.26 -0.44
C TYR A 401 -37.29 -5.77 -1.18
N PRO A 402 -36.05 -6.08 -0.74
CA PRO A 402 -34.85 -5.63 -1.44
C PRO A 402 -34.74 -6.15 -2.87
N MET A 403 -35.03 -7.43 -3.08
CA MET A 403 -34.98 -8.06 -4.41
C MET A 403 -36.02 -7.44 -5.35
N ALA A 404 -37.25 -7.24 -4.86
CA ALA A 404 -38.30 -6.60 -5.63
C ALA A 404 -37.94 -5.15 -5.97
N LEU A 405 -37.43 -4.38 -5.00
CA LEU A 405 -36.98 -3.00 -5.22
C LEU A 405 -35.87 -2.91 -6.27
N ALA A 406 -34.89 -3.82 -6.22
CA ALA A 406 -33.82 -3.89 -7.21
C ALA A 406 -34.36 -4.22 -8.61
N LEU A 407 -35.22 -5.23 -8.74
CA LEU A 407 -35.85 -5.62 -10.01
C LEU A 407 -36.67 -4.47 -10.62
N ILE A 408 -37.55 -3.85 -9.83
CA ILE A 408 -38.41 -2.75 -10.29
C ILE A 408 -37.56 -1.54 -10.67
N THR A 409 -36.48 -1.26 -9.95
CA THR A 409 -35.57 -0.15 -10.28
C THR A 409 -34.83 -0.40 -11.59
N ASN A 410 -34.39 -1.63 -11.84
CA ASN A 410 -33.70 -2.00 -13.08
C ASN A 410 -34.59 -1.93 -14.32
N PHE A 411 -35.83 -2.43 -14.22
CA PHE A 411 -36.72 -2.53 -15.39
C PHE A 411 -37.72 -1.37 -15.51
N ASN A 412 -37.92 -0.60 -14.44
CA ASN A 412 -38.85 0.51 -14.38
C ASN A 412 -40.28 0.14 -14.84
N ASN A 413 -40.76 -1.06 -14.47
CA ASN A 413 -41.96 -1.67 -15.06
C ASN A 413 -43.08 -2.08 -14.08
N ASN A 414 -42.98 -1.76 -12.78
CA ASN A 414 -44.03 -2.08 -11.80
C ASN A 414 -44.16 -1.00 -10.70
N GLN A 415 -44.67 0.16 -11.08
CA GLN A 415 -44.81 1.31 -10.18
C GLN A 415 -45.86 1.08 -9.08
N ALA A 416 -46.88 0.26 -9.33
CA ALA A 416 -47.92 -0.04 -8.36
C ALA A 416 -47.34 -0.78 -7.14
N LEU A 417 -46.60 -1.87 -7.37
CA LEU A 417 -45.93 -2.61 -6.30
C LEU A 417 -44.86 -1.76 -5.60
N LEU A 418 -44.10 -0.95 -6.35
CA LEU A 418 -43.13 -0.03 -5.76
C LEU A 418 -43.77 0.91 -4.74
N ASN A 419 -44.91 1.52 -5.07
CA ASN A 419 -45.60 2.43 -4.17
C ASN A 419 -46.10 1.71 -2.91
N THR A 420 -46.58 0.47 -3.03
CA THR A 420 -46.96 -0.36 -1.88
C THR A 420 -45.76 -0.63 -0.98
N ILE A 421 -44.63 -1.09 -1.53
CA ILE A 421 -43.42 -1.36 -0.74
C ILE A 421 -42.97 -0.10 -0.01
N LEU A 422 -42.85 1.04 -0.70
CA LEU A 422 -42.39 2.31 -0.09
C LEU A 422 -43.30 2.80 1.04
N ALA A 423 -44.61 2.55 0.97
CA ALA A 423 -45.55 2.89 2.04
C ALA A 423 -45.35 2.03 3.30
N ASP A 424 -44.88 0.79 3.15
CA ASP A 424 -44.65 -0.15 4.25
C ASP A 424 -43.28 0.03 4.94
N LEU A 425 -42.27 0.55 4.22
CA LEU A 425 -40.89 0.66 4.73
C LEU A 425 -40.75 1.44 6.06
N PRO A 426 -41.51 2.51 6.35
CA PRO A 426 -41.39 3.21 7.63
C PRO A 426 -41.71 2.35 8.85
N THR A 427 -42.54 1.30 8.71
CA THR A 427 -43.06 0.49 9.83
C THR A 427 -42.62 -0.98 9.78
N VAL A 428 -42.00 -1.43 8.69
CA VAL A 428 -41.60 -2.84 8.49
C VAL A 428 -40.69 -3.40 9.60
N HIS A 429 -39.91 -2.54 10.26
CA HIS A 429 -39.05 -2.91 11.39
C HIS A 429 -39.79 -3.45 12.63
N THR A 430 -41.10 -3.27 12.71
CA THR A 430 -41.92 -3.75 13.83
C THR A 430 -42.24 -5.25 13.74
N ASN A 431 -41.91 -5.91 12.62
CA ASN A 431 -42.08 -7.35 12.48
C ASN A 431 -41.09 -8.11 13.39
N GLU A 432 -41.58 -9.17 14.02
CA GLU A 432 -40.70 -10.15 14.65
C GLU A 432 -39.76 -10.72 13.58
N TRP A 433 -38.48 -10.92 13.92
CA TRP A 433 -37.41 -11.37 13.01
C TRP A 433 -36.82 -10.32 12.07
N PHE A 434 -37.21 -9.04 12.19
CA PHE A 434 -36.54 -7.97 11.46
C PHE A 434 -35.17 -7.64 12.09
N ASP A 435 -34.12 -7.67 11.28
CA ASP A 435 -32.73 -7.52 11.74
C ASP A 435 -31.95 -6.45 10.95
N SER A 436 -30.69 -6.24 11.36
CA SER A 436 -29.79 -5.26 10.73
C SER A 436 -29.46 -5.61 9.29
N ASP A 437 -29.37 -6.90 8.93
CA ASP A 437 -29.08 -7.35 7.56
C ASP A 437 -30.21 -6.98 6.61
N THR A 438 -31.46 -7.24 7.02
CA THR A 438 -32.66 -6.89 6.27
C THR A 438 -32.83 -5.39 6.15
N ALA A 439 -32.64 -4.65 7.25
CA ALA A 439 -32.69 -3.19 7.25
C ALA A 439 -31.67 -2.59 6.27
N ALA A 440 -30.44 -3.09 6.32
CA ALA A 440 -29.35 -2.65 5.48
C ALA A 440 -29.61 -2.96 4.00
N PHE A 441 -30.11 -4.16 3.67
CA PHE A 441 -30.38 -4.52 2.30
C PHE A 441 -31.54 -3.70 1.71
N ILE A 442 -32.59 -3.40 2.49
CA ILE A 442 -33.64 -2.46 2.08
C ILE A 442 -33.05 -1.07 1.81
N LEU A 443 -32.23 -0.54 2.72
CA LEU A 443 -31.57 0.77 2.54
C LEU A 443 -30.67 0.80 1.30
N ALA A 444 -29.95 -0.28 1.02
CA ALA A 444 -29.09 -0.42 -0.14
C ALA A 444 -29.88 -0.50 -1.46
N THR A 445 -31.08 -1.09 -1.45
CA THR A 445 -31.90 -1.26 -2.67
C THR A 445 -32.90 -0.12 -2.91
N SER A 446 -32.92 0.88 -2.02
CA SER A 446 -33.86 2.01 -2.06
C SER A 446 -33.17 3.37 -1.97
N THR A 447 -31.90 3.46 -2.40
CA THR A 447 -31.08 4.66 -2.19
C THR A 447 -31.69 5.89 -2.85
N ASN A 448 -32.22 5.73 -4.07
CA ASN A 448 -32.82 6.79 -4.89
C ASN A 448 -34.34 6.94 -4.68
N ARG A 449 -34.89 6.42 -3.58
CA ARG A 449 -36.32 6.47 -3.27
C ARG A 449 -36.59 7.36 -2.07
N GLU A 450 -37.64 8.16 -2.17
CA GLU A 450 -38.10 9.08 -1.13
C GLU A 450 -39.08 8.36 -0.19
N TYR A 451 -38.67 8.15 1.06
CA TYR A 451 -39.49 7.67 2.18
C TYR A 451 -38.73 7.91 3.50
N ASP A 452 -39.40 7.75 4.65
CA ASP A 452 -38.74 7.88 5.95
C ASP A 452 -37.83 6.67 6.23
N LYS A 453 -36.52 6.89 6.13
CA LYS A 453 -35.45 5.90 6.37
C LYS A 453 -35.02 5.78 7.84
N THR A 454 -35.56 6.62 8.73
CA THR A 454 -35.07 6.78 10.12
C THR A 454 -35.05 5.47 10.89
N ASN A 455 -36.14 4.72 10.84
CA ASN A 455 -36.24 3.47 11.61
C ASN A 455 -35.29 2.38 11.11
N LEU A 456 -35.03 2.32 9.80
CA LEU A 456 -34.07 1.36 9.23
C LEU A 456 -32.63 1.67 9.68
N TYR A 457 -32.24 2.95 9.71
CA TYR A 457 -30.95 3.35 10.28
C TYR A 457 -30.88 3.08 11.79
N ASN A 458 -31.98 3.29 12.53
CA ASN A 458 -32.03 3.00 13.97
C ASN A 458 -31.77 1.51 14.25
N VAL A 459 -32.37 0.59 13.49
CA VAL A 459 -32.13 -0.86 13.64
C VAL A 459 -30.63 -1.20 13.51
N ILE A 460 -29.91 -0.61 12.55
CA ILE A 460 -28.47 -0.85 12.37
C ILE A 460 -27.67 -0.22 13.51
N THR A 461 -27.96 1.03 13.86
CA THR A 461 -27.18 1.78 14.86
C THR A 461 -27.38 1.31 16.29
N THR A 462 -28.56 0.79 16.64
CA THR A 462 -28.81 0.17 17.95
C THR A 462 -28.03 -1.13 18.13
N ASN A 463 -27.71 -1.83 17.05
CA ASN A 463 -26.94 -3.08 17.05
C ASN A 463 -25.43 -2.85 16.84
N LYS A 464 -24.95 -1.63 17.04
CA LYS A 464 -23.53 -1.28 16.87
C LYS A 464 -22.70 -1.72 18.07
N THR A 465 -21.52 -2.27 17.79
CA THR A 465 -20.48 -2.56 18.79
C THR A 465 -19.16 -1.92 18.38
N LYS A 466 -18.13 -2.00 19.23
CA LYS A 466 -16.76 -1.54 18.88
C LYS A 466 -16.07 -2.39 17.79
N ASP A 467 -16.56 -3.60 17.55
CA ASP A 467 -15.94 -4.57 16.65
C ASP A 467 -16.73 -4.75 15.33
N GLY A 468 -17.99 -4.34 15.30
CA GLY A 468 -18.86 -4.45 14.13
C GLY A 468 -20.33 -4.29 14.48
N ILE A 469 -21.21 -4.73 13.59
CA ILE A 469 -22.66 -4.80 13.83
C ILE A 469 -23.02 -6.20 14.35
N LEU A 470 -23.93 -6.26 15.32
CA LEU A 470 -24.44 -7.52 15.85
C LEU A 470 -25.19 -8.32 14.77
N GLY A 471 -24.83 -9.59 14.63
CA GLY A 471 -25.59 -10.57 13.88
C GLY A 471 -26.69 -11.22 14.73
N TRP A 472 -27.40 -12.16 14.12
CA TRP A 472 -28.50 -12.90 14.76
C TRP A 472 -28.08 -13.72 15.99
N ASP A 473 -26.80 -14.09 16.09
CA ASP A 473 -26.20 -14.82 17.21
C ASP A 473 -25.85 -13.92 18.42
N GLY A 474 -26.12 -12.61 18.31
CA GLY A 474 -25.83 -11.62 19.34
C GLY A 474 -24.36 -11.23 19.43
N LYS A 475 -23.53 -11.60 18.44
CA LYS A 475 -22.11 -11.23 18.37
C LYS A 475 -21.85 -10.31 17.19
N ALA A 476 -20.76 -9.54 17.25
CA ALA A 476 -20.31 -8.75 16.11
C ALA A 476 -20.00 -9.68 14.93
N SER A 477 -20.66 -9.43 13.80
CA SER A 477 -20.66 -10.31 12.62
C SER A 477 -20.07 -9.62 11.41
N SER A 478 -19.23 -10.32 10.65
CA SER A 478 -18.69 -9.82 9.39
C SER A 478 -19.82 -9.55 8.38
N SER A 479 -20.81 -10.44 8.29
CA SER A 479 -21.95 -10.30 7.36
C SER A 479 -22.78 -9.05 7.66
N SER A 480 -23.18 -8.86 8.92
CA SER A 480 -23.99 -7.71 9.32
C SER A 480 -23.23 -6.39 9.22
N THR A 481 -21.93 -6.43 9.49
CA THR A 481 -21.04 -5.27 9.29
C THR A 481 -20.90 -4.94 7.81
N ALA A 482 -20.75 -5.95 6.94
CA ALA A 482 -20.67 -5.78 5.50
C ALA A 482 -21.98 -5.22 4.92
N MET A 483 -23.13 -5.75 5.32
CA MET A 483 -24.44 -5.23 4.87
C MET A 483 -24.64 -3.78 5.31
N ALA A 484 -24.31 -3.43 6.55
CA ALA A 484 -24.34 -2.05 7.01
C ALA A 484 -23.42 -1.14 6.18
N LEU A 485 -22.21 -1.60 5.83
CA LEU A 485 -21.28 -0.84 4.98
C LEU A 485 -21.88 -0.62 3.59
N ILE A 486 -22.47 -1.66 2.98
CA ILE A 486 -23.17 -1.55 1.70
C ILE A 486 -24.29 -0.50 1.77
N ALA A 487 -25.12 -0.55 2.82
CA ALA A 487 -26.24 0.37 2.98
C ALA A 487 -25.79 1.84 3.11
N TYR A 488 -24.81 2.10 3.98
CA TYR A 488 -24.32 3.46 4.24
C TYR A 488 -23.60 4.02 3.02
N THR A 489 -22.67 3.26 2.43
CA THR A 489 -21.95 3.68 1.22
C THR A 489 -22.92 3.93 0.06
N SER A 490 -23.90 3.06 -0.16
CA SER A 490 -24.89 3.24 -1.23
C SER A 490 -25.81 4.44 -1.01
N ASN A 491 -25.90 4.99 0.20
CA ASN A 491 -26.64 6.21 0.50
C ASN A 491 -25.72 7.43 0.66
N GLY A 492 -24.42 7.33 0.32
CA GLY A 492 -23.44 8.41 0.46
C GLY A 492 -23.21 8.83 1.91
N LYS A 493 -23.40 7.89 2.86
CA LYS A 493 -23.20 8.11 4.29
C LYS A 493 -22.02 7.30 4.81
N THR A 494 -21.49 7.73 5.94
CA THR A 494 -20.50 7.00 6.71
C THR A 494 -21.08 6.61 8.07
N LEU A 495 -20.56 5.52 8.64
CA LEU A 495 -20.86 5.10 10.00
C LEU A 495 -19.54 4.81 10.72
N ASN A 496 -19.41 5.35 11.93
CA ASN A 496 -18.30 5.01 12.82
C ASN A 496 -18.82 4.10 13.94
N LEU A 497 -18.05 3.06 14.25
CA LEU A 497 -18.32 2.13 15.36
C LEU A 497 -18.13 2.83 16.70
N ASP A 498 -17.09 3.64 16.82
CA ASP A 498 -16.80 4.51 17.97
C ASP A 498 -16.20 5.85 17.50
N GLU A 499 -15.57 6.63 18.39
CA GLU A 499 -14.96 7.92 18.05
C GLU A 499 -13.78 7.82 17.07
N SER A 500 -13.15 6.65 16.99
CA SER A 500 -11.88 6.42 16.28
C SER A 500 -11.94 5.33 15.19
N THR A 501 -12.95 4.46 15.22
CA THR A 501 -13.05 3.28 14.36
C THR A 501 -14.16 3.45 13.32
N THR A 502 -13.79 3.42 12.03
CA THR A 502 -14.77 3.41 10.93
C THR A 502 -15.41 2.03 10.76
N LEU A 503 -16.58 1.97 10.13
CA LEU A 503 -17.23 0.68 9.83
C LEU A 503 -16.36 -0.22 8.93
N THR A 504 -15.62 0.35 7.98
CA THR A 504 -14.69 -0.39 7.12
C THR A 504 -13.55 -1.00 7.92
N GLN A 505 -12.95 -0.24 8.86
CA GLN A 505 -11.92 -0.76 9.76
C GLN A 505 -12.46 -1.90 10.63
N GLY A 506 -13.71 -1.78 11.10
CA GLY A 506 -14.41 -2.86 11.80
C GLY A 506 -14.54 -4.12 10.95
N LEU A 507 -14.97 -3.99 9.69
CA LEU A 507 -15.11 -5.12 8.76
C LEU A 507 -13.76 -5.81 8.49
N ILE A 508 -12.69 -5.04 8.31
CA ILE A 508 -11.34 -5.58 8.05
C ILE A 508 -10.83 -6.43 9.22
N LYS A 509 -11.28 -6.20 10.47
CA LYS A 509 -10.90 -7.05 11.62
C LYS A 509 -11.30 -8.52 11.44
N PHE A 510 -12.34 -8.82 10.66
CA PHE A 510 -12.80 -10.18 10.40
C PHE A 510 -12.01 -10.90 9.29
N TYR A 511 -11.13 -10.18 8.58
CA TYR A 511 -10.32 -10.73 7.51
C TYR A 511 -9.20 -11.63 8.06
N ASP A 512 -9.15 -12.87 7.59
CA ASP A 512 -8.05 -13.79 7.84
C ASP A 512 -7.04 -13.70 6.70
N ALA A 513 -5.89 -13.08 6.97
CA ALA A 513 -4.83 -12.89 5.98
C ALA A 513 -4.13 -14.19 5.56
N THR A 514 -4.31 -15.30 6.27
CA THR A 514 -3.74 -16.60 5.91
C THR A 514 -4.70 -17.35 4.99
N ALA A 515 -5.99 -17.44 5.37
CA ALA A 515 -7.02 -18.12 4.59
C ALA A 515 -7.61 -17.26 3.47
N LYS A 516 -7.24 -15.97 3.40
CA LYS A 516 -7.68 -14.99 2.39
C LYS A 516 -9.21 -14.88 2.31
N GLY A 517 -9.88 -14.87 3.45
CA GLY A 517 -11.35 -14.81 3.54
C GLY A 517 -11.82 -14.17 4.84
N PHE A 518 -13.13 -14.14 5.08
CA PHE A 518 -13.70 -13.49 6.25
C PHE A 518 -14.34 -14.50 7.19
N LYS A 519 -14.09 -14.31 8.49
CA LYS A 519 -14.71 -15.08 9.57
C LYS A 519 -16.12 -14.59 9.82
N THR A 520 -17.03 -15.46 10.25
CA THR A 520 -18.40 -15.03 10.64
C THR A 520 -18.35 -14.05 11.81
N ASN A 521 -17.56 -14.36 12.84
CA ASN A 521 -17.29 -13.49 13.98
C ASN A 521 -15.83 -13.65 14.44
N LEU A 522 -15.34 -12.76 15.32
CA LEU A 522 -13.92 -12.76 15.75
C LEU A 522 -13.51 -14.02 16.54
N ASP A 523 -14.48 -14.70 17.18
CA ASP A 523 -14.24 -15.94 17.91
C ASP A 523 -14.11 -17.16 16.99
N SER A 524 -14.47 -17.01 15.71
CA SER A 524 -14.44 -18.12 14.75
C SER A 524 -13.00 -18.50 14.40
N THR A 525 -12.73 -19.81 14.37
CA THR A 525 -11.41 -20.35 14.01
C THR A 525 -11.21 -20.44 12.50
N GLU A 526 -12.29 -20.50 11.73
CA GLU A 526 -12.29 -20.66 10.28
C GLU A 526 -12.98 -19.49 9.58
N ILE A 527 -12.62 -19.25 8.32
CA ILE A 527 -13.34 -18.34 7.44
C ILE A 527 -14.67 -18.96 7.01
N ASP A 528 -15.66 -18.11 6.77
CA ASP A 528 -16.97 -18.49 6.26
C ASP A 528 -17.05 -18.08 4.79
N ILE A 529 -16.67 -19.02 3.93
CA ILE A 529 -16.70 -18.88 2.48
C ILE A 529 -18.13 -18.77 1.93
N PRO A 530 -19.11 -19.57 2.41
CA PRO A 530 -20.46 -19.52 1.84
C PRO A 530 -21.25 -18.24 2.15
N PHE A 531 -20.94 -17.53 3.24
CA PHE A 531 -21.80 -16.42 3.69
C PHE A 531 -21.02 -15.13 4.01
N ALA A 532 -20.08 -15.14 4.97
CA ALA A 532 -19.38 -13.91 5.38
C ALA A 532 -18.46 -13.34 4.30
N THR A 533 -17.67 -14.21 3.66
CA THR A 533 -16.66 -13.82 2.65
C THR A 533 -17.25 -13.09 1.45
N PRO A 534 -18.29 -13.59 0.76
CA PRO A 534 -18.85 -12.88 -0.41
C PRO A 534 -19.51 -11.56 -0.05
N GLN A 535 -20.13 -11.45 1.14
CA GLN A 535 -20.73 -10.20 1.60
C GLN A 535 -19.68 -9.14 1.92
N ALA A 536 -18.63 -9.53 2.66
CA ALA A 536 -17.51 -8.64 2.98
C ALA A 536 -16.75 -8.20 1.72
N PHE A 537 -16.51 -9.13 0.79
CA PHE A 537 -15.94 -8.84 -0.53
C PHE A 537 -16.76 -7.78 -1.26
N ALA A 538 -18.08 -7.94 -1.29
CA ALA A 538 -18.97 -7.00 -1.95
C ALA A 538 -19.01 -5.61 -1.31
N ALA A 539 -19.02 -5.57 0.03
CA ALA A 539 -18.97 -4.31 0.78
C ALA A 539 -17.68 -3.54 0.53
N LEU A 540 -16.53 -4.23 0.54
CA LEU A 540 -15.25 -3.62 0.25
C LEU A 540 -15.13 -3.15 -1.21
N ALA A 541 -15.63 -3.93 -2.17
CA ALA A 541 -15.65 -3.55 -3.58
C ALA A 541 -16.46 -2.27 -3.81
N LEU A 542 -17.66 -2.19 -3.23
CA LEU A 542 -18.49 -0.99 -3.30
C LEU A 542 -17.80 0.22 -2.65
N TYR A 543 -17.22 0.03 -1.47
CA TYR A 543 -16.53 1.11 -0.76
C TYR A 543 -15.30 1.60 -1.51
N LEU A 544 -14.51 0.70 -2.09
CA LEU A 544 -13.37 1.02 -2.94
C LEU A 544 -13.78 1.88 -4.15
N VAL A 545 -14.83 1.48 -4.87
CA VAL A 545 -15.33 2.26 -6.01
C VAL A 545 -15.82 3.62 -5.53
N HIS A 546 -16.58 3.69 -4.44
CA HIS A 546 -17.03 4.96 -3.85
C HIS A 546 -15.86 5.91 -3.54
N LEU A 547 -14.79 5.40 -2.92
CA LEU A 547 -13.58 6.19 -2.63
C LEU A 547 -12.90 6.72 -3.91
N ARG A 548 -12.94 5.96 -5.01
CA ARG A 548 -12.31 6.35 -6.29
C ARG A 548 -13.13 7.34 -7.10
N VAL A 549 -14.45 7.15 -7.19
CA VAL A 549 -15.30 7.97 -8.07
C VAL A 549 -15.95 9.16 -7.36
N ASN A 550 -15.88 9.20 -6.03
CA ASN A 550 -16.49 10.21 -5.15
C ASN A 550 -17.96 10.50 -5.49
N LYS A 551 -18.72 9.44 -5.80
CA LYS A 551 -20.15 9.47 -6.08
C LYS A 551 -20.84 8.32 -5.35
N THR A 552 -22.13 8.47 -5.15
CA THR A 552 -22.98 7.37 -4.70
C THR A 552 -23.00 6.28 -5.76
N VAL A 553 -22.68 5.05 -5.36
CA VAL A 553 -22.66 3.87 -6.22
C VAL A 553 -23.62 2.85 -5.62
N ASN A 554 -24.25 2.03 -6.46
CA ASN A 554 -25.13 0.96 -6.00
C ASN A 554 -24.60 -0.38 -6.51
N LEU A 555 -24.74 -1.41 -5.68
CA LEU A 555 -24.28 -2.75 -6.04
C LEU A 555 -25.33 -3.52 -6.88
N TYR A 556 -26.62 -3.22 -6.71
CA TYR A 556 -27.71 -4.12 -7.12
C TYR A 556 -28.56 -3.63 -8.30
N TYR A 557 -28.36 -2.39 -8.79
CA TYR A 557 -29.09 -1.86 -9.95
C TYR A 557 -28.29 -0.90 -10.81
#